data_AF-A0A7V9E8V3-F1
#
_entry.id   AF-A0A7V9E8V3-F1
#
_cell.length_a   1.000
_cell.length_b   1.000
_cell.length_c   1.000
_cell.angle_alpha   90.00
_cell.angle_beta   90.00
_cell.angle_gamma   90.00
#
_symmetry.space_group_name_H-M   'P 1'
#
loop_
_entity.id
_entity.type
_entity.pdbx_description
1 polymer ?
#
loop_
_entity_poly.entity_id
_entity_poly.type
_entity_poly.pdbx_seq_one_letter_code
_entity_poly.pdbx_strand_id
1 'polypeptide(L)'
;MRLPEWTDHVRNDLGVTVEVDLKGLLDATRDIAHAVERPAAPVTAFLIGYAAAQRGGSETDIAEVTARVLELVAGWPGTGERVP
;
A
#
# COMPACT_ATOMS: atom_id res chain seq x y z
N MET A 1 12.60 19.19 5.91
CA MET A 1 11.30 18.58 6.18
C MET A 1 11.46 17.08 6.07
N ARG A 2 11.15 16.34 7.13
CA ARG A 2 11.21 14.87 7.17
C ARG A 2 9.88 14.28 6.69
N LEU A 3 9.89 13.00 6.32
CA LEU A 3 8.70 12.31 5.83
C LEU A 3 7.48 12.40 6.77
N PRO A 4 7.60 12.26 8.11
CA PRO A 4 6.46 12.45 9.01
C PRO A 4 5.87 13.87 8.94
N GLU A 5 6.73 14.89 8.95
CA GLU A 5 6.30 16.30 8.88
C GLU A 5 5.57 16.61 7.56
N TRP A 6 6.02 16.02 6.45
CA TRP A 6 5.35 16.13 5.16
C TRP A 6 4.00 15.40 5.15
N THR A 7 3.95 14.18 5.68
CA THR A 7 2.70 13.40 5.76
C THR A 7 1.65 14.13 6.60
N ASP A 8 2.04 14.70 7.74
CA ASP A 8 1.14 15.48 8.59
C ASP A 8 0.64 16.74 7.88
N HIS A 9 1.50 17.43 7.14
CA HIS A 9 1.11 18.60 6.35
C HIS A 9 0.05 18.24 5.30
N VAL A 10 0.27 17.17 4.52
CA VAL A 10 -0.68 16.71 3.49
C VAL A 10 -1.99 16.20 4.10
N ARG A 11 -1.92 15.47 5.22
CA ARG A 11 -3.12 15.01 5.94
C ARG A 11 -4.00 16.16 6.37
N ASN A 12 -3.40 17.20 6.94
CA ASN A 12 -4.12 18.39 7.39
C ASN A 12 -4.74 19.15 6.22
N ASP A 13 -4.01 19.33 5.12
CA ASP A 13 -4.51 20.02 3.92
C ASP A 13 -5.70 19.28 3.27
N LEU A 14 -5.64 17.95 3.24
CA LEU A 14 -6.68 17.10 2.63
C LEU A 14 -7.82 16.72 3.60
N GLY A 15 -7.76 17.10 4.87
CA GLY A 15 -8.75 16.72 5.89
C GLY A 15 -8.79 15.22 6.22
N VAL A 16 -7.66 14.52 6.07
CA VAL A 16 -7.55 13.07 6.32
C VAL A 16 -7.25 12.79 7.79
N THR A 17 -8.22 12.20 8.49
CA THR A 17 -8.11 11.88 9.92
C THR A 17 -7.54 10.49 10.22
N VAL A 18 -7.36 9.64 9.21
CA VAL A 18 -6.85 8.29 9.42
C VAL A 18 -5.39 8.32 9.84
N GLU A 19 -5.05 7.57 10.89
CA GLU A 19 -3.66 7.33 11.24
C GLU A 19 -3.08 6.29 10.28
N VAL A 20 -2.01 6.67 9.60
CA VAL A 20 -1.31 5.79 8.66
C VAL A 20 -0.13 5.17 9.41
N ASP A 21 -0.10 3.84 9.53
CA ASP A 21 1.14 3.13 9.90
C ASP A 21 2.14 3.25 8.74
N LEU A 22 2.88 4.36 8.74
CA LEU A 22 3.84 4.71 7.70
C LEU A 22 4.92 3.63 7.57
N LYS A 23 5.35 3.03 8.69
CA LYS A 23 6.37 1.99 8.65
C LYS A 23 5.82 0.73 8.01
N GLY A 24 4.65 0.27 8.44
CA GLY A 24 3.97 -0.90 7.86
C GLY A 24 3.69 -0.72 6.37
N LEU A 25 3.23 0.46 5.95
CA LEU A 25 2.99 0.78 4.54
C LEU A 25 4.28 0.76 3.71
N LEU A 26 5.38 1.32 4.23
CA LEU A 26 6.68 1.31 3.55
C LEU A 26 7.29 -0.09 3.46
N ASP A 27 7.09 -0.93 4.46
CA ASP A 27 7.53 -2.33 4.44
C ASP A 27 6.68 -3.14 3.43
N ALA A 28 5.35 -2.98 3.42
CA ALA A 28 4.48 -3.64 2.45
C ALA A 28 4.79 -3.25 1.00
N THR A 29 5.00 -1.96 0.74
CA THR A 29 5.36 -1.46 -0.59
C THR A 29 6.75 -1.93 -1.03
N ARG A 30 7.70 -2.13 -0.10
CA ARG A 30 8.98 -2.78 -0.40
C ARG A 30 8.79 -4.22 -0.85
N ASP A 31 7.97 -5.00 -0.16
CA ASP A 31 7.73 -6.40 -0.50
C ASP A 31 7.06 -6.53 -1.88
N ILE A 32 6.08 -5.66 -2.18
CA ILE A 32 5.43 -5.56 -3.48
C ILE A 32 6.45 -5.26 -4.60
N ALA A 33 7.35 -4.29 -4.38
CA ALA A 33 8.36 -3.92 -5.36
C ALA A 33 9.33 -5.07 -5.68
N HIS A 34 9.63 -5.93 -4.69
CA HIS A 34 10.49 -7.09 -4.86
C HIS A 34 9.79 -8.25 -5.57
N ALA A 35 8.51 -8.48 -5.26
CA ALA A 35 7.76 -9.63 -5.77
C ALA A 35 7.21 -9.41 -7.19
N VAL A 36 6.85 -8.18 -7.55
CA VAL A 36 6.20 -7.86 -8.84
C VAL A 36 7.17 -7.11 -9.75
N GLU A 37 7.36 -5.80 -9.50
CA GLU A 37 8.35 -4.91 -10.12
C GLU A 37 8.36 -3.56 -9.39
N ARG A 38 9.40 -2.74 -9.57
CA ARG A 38 9.52 -1.43 -8.89
C ARG A 38 8.28 -0.52 -9.04
N PRO A 39 7.65 -0.38 -10.23
CA PRO A 39 6.42 0.40 -10.38
C PRO A 39 5.21 -0.11 -9.60
N ALA A 40 5.19 -1.40 -9.23
CA ALA A 40 4.04 -2.00 -8.54
C ALA A 40 3.80 -1.40 -7.15
N ALA A 41 4.85 -0.93 -6.47
CA ALA A 41 4.75 -0.34 -5.14
C ALA A 41 3.78 0.88 -5.07
N PRO A 42 4.01 1.99 -5.80
CA PRO A 42 3.12 3.15 -5.75
C PRO A 42 1.73 2.85 -6.33
N VAL A 43 1.63 2.02 -7.37
CA VAL A 43 0.33 1.63 -7.96
C VAL A 43 -0.52 0.87 -6.95
N THR A 44 0.09 -0.09 -6.26
CA THR A 44 -0.61 -0.93 -5.29
C THR A 44 -1.00 -0.13 -4.04
N ALA A 45 -0.14 0.76 -3.55
CA ALA A 45 -0.46 1.65 -2.44
C ALA A 45 -1.69 2.53 -2.74
N PHE A 46 -1.78 3.09 -3.96
CA PHE A 46 -2.94 3.85 -4.41
C PHE A 46 -4.21 2.99 -4.41
N LEU A 47 -4.15 1.77 -4.95
CA LEU A 47 -5.30 0.85 -5.01
C LEU A 47 -5.77 0.41 -3.62
N ILE A 48 -4.83 0.17 -2.68
CA ILE A 48 -5.17 -0.14 -1.28
C ILE A 48 -5.97 1.01 -0.68
N GLY A 49 -5.45 2.24 -0.77
CA GLY A 49 -6.12 3.41 -0.21
C GLY A 49 -7.50 3.65 -0.83
N TYR A 50 -7.60 3.54 -2.16
CA TYR A 50 -8.86 3.73 -2.88
C TYR A 50 -9.91 2.66 -2.55
N ALA A 51 -9.51 1.38 -2.49
CA ALA A 51 -10.41 0.29 -2.15
C ALA A 51 -10.87 0.34 -0.68
N ALA A 52 -9.98 0.72 0.25
CA ALA A 52 -10.34 0.91 1.65
C ALA A 52 -11.32 2.09 1.81
N ALA A 53 -11.10 3.21 1.12
CA ALA A 53 -12.02 4.35 1.13
C ALA A 53 -13.42 3.99 0.62
N GLN A 54 -13.52 3.15 -0.42
CA GLN A 54 -14.83 2.65 -0.91
C GLN A 54 -15.58 1.78 0.11
N ARG A 55 -14.89 1.21 1.11
CA ARG A 55 -15.49 0.40 2.18
C ARG A 55 -15.85 1.19 3.44
N GLY A 56 -15.51 2.48 3.49
CA GLY A 56 -15.74 3.34 4.65
C GLY A 56 -14.47 3.95 5.22
N GLY A 57 -13.29 3.46 4.81
CA GLY A 57 -11.99 4.04 5.16
C GLY A 57 -11.61 3.84 6.63
N SER A 58 -12.19 2.85 7.31
CA SER A 58 -11.77 2.48 8.68
C SER A 58 -10.39 1.82 8.69
N GLU A 59 -9.73 1.79 9.85
CA GLU A 59 -8.47 1.05 10.03
C GLU A 59 -8.64 -0.44 9.66
N THR A 60 -9.80 -1.03 9.97
CA THR A 60 -10.15 -2.39 9.59
C THR A 60 -10.22 -2.54 8.06
N ASP A 61 -10.85 -1.61 7.35
CA ASP A 61 -10.93 -1.65 5.88
C ASP A 61 -9.54 -1.60 5.24
N ILE A 62 -8.66 -0.75 5.77
CA ILE A 62 -7.26 -0.64 5.31
C ILE A 62 -6.52 -1.95 5.57
N ALA A 63 -6.64 -2.51 6.77
CA ALA A 63 -5.98 -3.76 7.15
C ALA A 63 -6.44 -4.94 6.28
N GLU A 64 -7.75 -5.09 6.06
CA GLU A 64 -8.31 -6.15 5.23
C GLU A 64 -7.91 -6.05 3.77
N VAL A 65 -7.96 -4.84 3.18
CA VAL A 65 -7.54 -4.62 1.80
C VAL A 65 -6.04 -4.87 1.64
N THR A 66 -5.22 -4.40 2.60
CA THR A 66 -3.77 -4.63 2.61
C THR A 66 -3.45 -6.11 2.70
N ALA A 67 -4.09 -6.85 3.62
CA ALA A 67 -3.92 -8.29 3.75
C ALA A 67 -4.27 -9.01 2.44
N ARG A 68 -5.39 -8.65 1.81
CA ARG A 68 -5.80 -9.23 0.53
C ARG A 68 -4.79 -8.98 -0.58
N VAL A 69 -4.18 -7.80 -0.63
CA VAL A 69 -3.12 -7.48 -1.59
C VAL A 69 -1.88 -8.32 -1.34
N LEU A 70 -1.45 -8.45 -0.08
CA LEU A 70 -0.27 -9.25 0.27
C LEU A 70 -0.46 -10.74 -0.09
N GLU A 71 -1.67 -11.28 0.04
CA GLU A 71 -2.01 -12.63 -0.46
C GLU A 71 -1.85 -12.75 -1.98
N LEU A 72 -2.31 -11.73 -2.74
CA LEU A 72 -2.15 -11.70 -4.20
C LEU A 72 -0.69 -11.64 -4.61
N VAL A 73 0.11 -10.85 -3.89
CA VAL A 73 1.55 -10.72 -4.09
C VAL A 73 2.27 -12.04 -3.77
N ALA A 74 1.91 -12.71 -2.69
CA ALA A 74 2.48 -14.01 -2.32
C ALA A 74 2.17 -15.12 -3.34
N GLY A 75 1.01 -15.04 -4.00
CA GLY A 75 0.63 -15.95 -5.09
C GLY A 75 1.12 -15.51 -6.47
N TRP A 76 1.82 -14.38 -6.58
CA TRP A 76 2.30 -13.87 -7.87
C TRP A 76 3.49 -14.70 -8.36
N PRO A 77 3.42 -15.31 -9.56
CA PRO A 77 4.49 -16.18 -10.06
C PRO A 77 5.79 -15.44 -10.41
N GLY A 78 5.80 -14.09 -10.32
CA GLY A 78 6.89 -13.24 -10.77
C GLY A 78 7.08 -13.30 -12.28
N THR A 79 7.74 -12.30 -12.86
CA THR A 79 8.42 -12.44 -14.16
C THR A 79 9.69 -13.28 -13.98
N GLY A 80 9.53 -14.50 -13.43
CA GLY A 80 10.46 -15.59 -13.61
C GLY A 80 10.06 -16.29 -14.90
N GLU A 81 10.88 -16.12 -15.93
CA GLU A 81 10.80 -16.82 -17.20
C GLU A 81 10.32 -18.27 -17.02
N ARG A 82 9.16 -18.61 -17.59
CA ARG A 82 8.86 -20.01 -17.92
C ARG A 82 9.57 -20.29 -19.24
N VAL A 83 10.85 -20.64 -19.18
CA VAL A 83 11.56 -21.25 -20.32
C VAL A 83 11.16 -22.73 -20.33
N PRO A 84 10.52 -23.25 -21.40
CA PRO A 84 10.50 -24.70 -21.65
C PRO A 84 11.89 -25.22 -22.02
#